data_AF-A0A961D9Z3-F1
#
_entry.id   AF-A0A961D9Z3-F1
#
_cell.length_a   1.000
_cell.length_b   1.000
_cell.length_c   1.000
_cell.angle_alpha   90.00
_cell.angle_beta   90.00
_cell.angle_gamma   90.00
#
_symmetry.space_group_name_H-M   'P 1'
#
loop_
_entity.id
_entity.type
_entity.pdbx_description
1 polymer ?
#
loop_
_entity_poly.entity_id
_entity_poly.type
_entity_poly.pdbx_seq_one_letter_code
_entity_poly.pdbx_strand_id
1 'polypeptide(L)'
;MAPEAQKSTRRKYFIIIATIIVLVVLWILFAIGRVLLGVAPWGPRIGGKLPNGTEVYFQARPVHPIETDDRLTVVVPGMAPEHYWVDRVHGGFGHVVLKYNQTGSQLWVESDGKVGASIDLTTSDFRAEGELQHKWAQYGTGTTLDSGNTSSLILLLRPW
;
A
#
# COMPACT_ATOMS: atom_id res chain seq x y z
N MET A 1 4.84 39.00 43.06
CA MET A 1 4.96 39.05 41.58
C MET A 1 4.94 37.68 40.88
N ALA A 2 4.64 36.57 41.56
CA ALA A 2 4.61 35.21 40.96
C ALA A 2 3.29 34.74 40.27
N PRO A 3 2.07 35.28 40.53
CA PRO A 3 0.84 34.67 40.03
C PRO A 3 0.49 35.01 38.57
N GLU A 4 0.99 36.11 38.02
CA GLU A 4 0.70 36.52 36.63
C GLU A 4 1.46 35.69 35.59
N ALA A 5 2.71 35.32 35.89
CA ALA A 5 3.53 34.47 35.03
C ALA A 5 2.91 33.07 34.88
N GLN A 6 2.41 32.48 35.97
CA GLN A 6 1.77 31.15 35.96
C GLN A 6 0.44 31.15 35.19
N LYS A 7 -0.35 32.23 35.28
CA LYS A 7 -1.64 32.38 34.58
C LYS A 7 -1.45 32.60 33.06
N SER A 8 -0.42 33.37 32.67
CA SER A 8 -0.02 33.58 31.27
C SER A 8 0.43 32.28 30.60
N THR A 9 1.25 31.49 31.29
CA THR A 9 1.74 30.20 30.80
C THR A 9 0.60 29.21 30.57
N ARG A 10 -0.36 29.08 31.49
CA ARG A 10 -1.52 28.20 31.35
C ARG A 10 -2.42 28.58 30.16
N ARG A 11 -2.59 29.89 29.91
CA ARG A 11 -3.34 30.40 28.75
C ARG A 11 -2.64 30.10 27.42
N LYS A 12 -1.30 30.22 27.37
CA LYS A 12 -0.51 29.84 26.18
C LYS A 12 -0.63 28.35 25.87
N TYR A 13 -0.51 27.49 26.88
CA TYR A 13 -0.71 26.04 26.70
C TYR A 13 -2.11 25.71 26.19
N PHE A 14 -3.15 26.35 26.73
CA PHE A 14 -4.52 26.14 26.26
C PHE A 14 -4.69 26.54 24.79
N ILE A 15 -4.14 27.69 24.36
CA ILE A 15 -4.20 28.14 22.96
C ILE A 15 -3.46 27.17 22.04
N ILE A 16 -2.28 26.68 22.44
CA ILE A 16 -1.51 25.70 21.66
C ILE A 16 -2.30 24.41 21.50
N ILE A 17 -2.85 23.86 22.58
CA ILE A 17 -3.64 22.62 22.54
C ILE A 17 -4.89 22.81 21.68
N ALA A 18 -5.62 23.91 21.86
CA ALA A 18 -6.81 24.22 21.06
C ALA A 18 -6.46 24.33 19.56
N THR A 19 -5.33 24.95 19.23
CA THR A 19 -4.86 25.08 17.85
C THR A 19 -4.49 23.71 17.28
N ILE A 20 -3.78 22.86 18.03
CA ILE A 20 -3.47 21.49 17.61
C ILE A 20 -4.76 20.70 17.36
N ILE A 21 -5.76 20.80 18.24
CA ILE A 21 -7.04 20.12 18.06
C ILE A 21 -7.73 20.57 16.77
N VAL A 22 -7.82 21.88 16.53
CA VAL A 22 -8.44 22.43 15.31
C VAL A 22 -7.70 21.93 14.06
N LEU A 23 -6.37 21.97 14.07
CA LEU A 23 -5.57 21.47 12.96
C LEU A 23 -5.82 19.97 12.71
N VAL A 24 -5.88 19.16 13.76
CA VAL A 24 -6.15 17.72 13.66
C VAL A 24 -7.56 17.46 13.09
N VAL A 25 -8.59 18.17 13.56
CA VAL A 25 -9.97 18.00 13.06
C VAL A 25 -10.10 18.38 11.59
N LEU A 26 -9.58 19.55 11.20
CA LEU A 26 -9.58 19.98 9.79
C LEU A 26 -8.82 18.98 8.92
N TRP A 27 -7.73 18.43 9.45
CA TRP A 27 -6.91 17.46 8.76
C TRP A 27 -7.63 16.11 8.56
N ILE A 28 -8.35 15.62 9.57
CA ILE A 28 -9.20 14.42 9.47
C ILE A 28 -10.27 14.60 8.38
N LEU A 29 -10.97 15.74 8.36
CA LEU A 29 -11.99 16.03 7.34
C LEU A 29 -11.39 16.06 5.93
N PHE A 30 -10.21 16.68 5.76
CA PHE A 30 -9.50 16.71 4.49
C PHE A 30 -9.06 15.31 4.02
N ALA A 31 -8.55 14.48 4.94
CA ALA A 31 -8.16 13.10 4.63
C ALA A 31 -9.37 12.24 4.21
N ILE A 32 -10.48 12.32 4.95
CA ILE A 32 -11.75 11.65 4.61
C ILE A 32 -12.23 12.11 3.24
N GLY A 33 -12.21 13.41 2.96
CA GLY A 33 -12.61 13.97 1.66
C GLY A 33 -11.83 13.38 0.48
N ARG A 34 -10.52 13.16 0.62
CA ARG A 34 -9.70 12.54 -0.44
C ARG A 34 -10.06 11.09 -0.71
N VAL A 35 -10.36 10.32 0.34
CA VAL A 35 -10.79 8.92 0.21
C VAL A 35 -12.15 8.87 -0.49
N LEU A 36 -13.11 9.71 -0.07
CA LEU A 36 -14.45 9.76 -0.67
C LEU A 36 -14.44 10.20 -2.15
N LEU A 37 -13.44 10.97 -2.56
CA LEU A 37 -13.27 11.42 -3.94
C LEU A 37 -12.40 10.49 -4.79
N GLY A 38 -11.93 9.35 -4.26
CA GLY A 38 -11.09 8.38 -4.99
C GLY A 38 -9.71 8.92 -5.38
N VAL A 39 -9.24 10.00 -4.73
CA VAL A 39 -7.96 10.66 -5.00
C VAL A 39 -6.91 10.35 -3.93
N ALA A 40 -7.11 9.25 -3.20
CA ALA A 40 -6.12 8.83 -2.22
C ALA A 40 -4.80 8.46 -2.92
N PRO A 41 -3.66 8.82 -2.31
CA PRO A 41 -2.37 8.49 -2.88
C PRO A 41 -2.10 6.99 -2.78
N TRP A 42 -1.24 6.50 -3.66
CA TRP A 42 -0.75 5.12 -3.58
C TRP A 42 0.07 4.90 -2.33
N GLY A 43 -0.08 3.71 -1.74
CA GLY A 43 0.70 3.23 -0.61
C GLY A 43 2.18 3.00 -0.94
N PRO A 44 2.94 2.40 -0.01
CA PRO A 44 4.36 2.19 -0.19
C PRO A 44 4.58 1.16 -1.31
N ARG A 45 5.70 1.28 -2.02
CA ARG A 45 6.10 0.28 -3.01
C ARG A 45 6.72 -0.88 -2.25
N ILE A 46 6.05 -2.02 -2.26
CA ILE A 46 6.55 -3.25 -1.63
C ILE A 46 7.06 -4.14 -2.74
N GLY A 47 8.38 -4.25 -2.86
CA GLY A 47 9.01 -4.98 -3.94
C GLY A 47 10.44 -4.54 -4.22
N GLY A 48 10.96 -4.98 -5.34
CA GLY A 48 12.37 -4.78 -5.68
C GLY A 48 12.71 -5.26 -7.08
N LYS A 49 14.00 -5.47 -7.32
CA LYS A 49 14.50 -5.95 -8.61
C LYS A 49 14.69 -7.47 -8.58
N LEU A 50 14.15 -8.13 -9.59
CA LEU A 50 14.40 -9.53 -9.89
C LEU A 50 15.83 -9.72 -10.44
N PRO A 51 16.36 -10.96 -10.47
CA PRO A 51 17.71 -11.24 -10.97
C PRO A 51 17.96 -10.77 -12.41
N ASN A 52 16.92 -10.72 -13.24
CA ASN A 52 17.00 -10.24 -14.63
C ASN A 52 16.94 -8.70 -14.75
N GLY A 53 16.89 -7.97 -13.63
CA GLY A 53 16.83 -6.51 -13.59
C GLY A 53 15.41 -5.92 -13.68
N THR A 54 14.39 -6.75 -13.90
CA THR A 54 12.98 -6.33 -13.88
C THR A 54 12.59 -5.87 -12.48
N GLU A 55 12.04 -4.67 -12.37
CA GLU A 55 11.52 -4.16 -11.10
C GLU A 55 10.06 -4.56 -10.96
N VAL A 56 9.71 -5.15 -9.82
CA VAL A 56 8.34 -5.55 -9.51
C VAL A 56 7.96 -5.05 -8.14
N TYR A 57 6.79 -4.44 -8.02
CA TYR A 57 6.31 -3.92 -6.75
C TYR A 57 4.79 -3.90 -6.66
N PHE A 58 4.31 -4.11 -5.45
CA PHE A 58 2.90 -4.03 -5.08
C PHE A 58 2.58 -2.67 -4.44
N GLN A 59 1.41 -2.13 -4.71
CA GLN A 59 0.85 -0.96 -4.03
C GLN A 59 -0.65 -1.11 -3.84
N ALA A 60 -1.15 -0.63 -2.71
CA ALA A 60 -2.57 -0.45 -2.43
C ALA A 60 -2.91 1.04 -2.33
N ARG A 61 -4.14 1.43 -2.60
CA ARG A 61 -4.69 2.73 -2.17
C ARG A 61 -6.15 2.58 -1.75
N PRO A 62 -6.62 3.33 -0.74
CA PRO A 62 -8.04 3.35 -0.43
C PRO A 62 -8.81 4.15 -1.48
N VAL A 63 -9.85 3.57 -2.07
CA VAL A 63 -10.74 4.25 -3.04
C VAL A 63 -12.12 4.54 -2.47
N HIS A 64 -12.51 3.80 -1.44
CA HIS A 64 -13.72 4.01 -0.65
C HIS A 64 -13.40 3.63 0.80
N PRO A 65 -14.18 4.06 1.83
CA PRO A 65 -13.94 3.68 3.22
C PRO A 65 -13.78 2.17 3.52
N ILE A 66 -14.19 1.29 2.61
CA ILE A 66 -14.12 -0.17 2.75
C ILE A 66 -13.51 -0.87 1.52
N GLU A 67 -13.05 -0.12 0.52
CA GLU A 67 -12.52 -0.68 -0.74
C GLU A 67 -11.13 -0.12 -1.02
N THR A 68 -10.28 -0.97 -1.56
CA THR A 68 -8.94 -0.59 -2.01
C THR A 68 -8.72 -0.96 -3.46
N ASP A 69 -7.98 -0.11 -4.14
CA ASP A 69 -7.35 -0.43 -5.41
C ASP A 69 -6.00 -1.07 -5.11
N ASP A 70 -5.84 -2.33 -5.52
CA ASP A 70 -4.60 -3.07 -5.35
C ASP A 70 -3.97 -3.37 -6.71
N ARG A 71 -2.69 -3.03 -6.87
CA ARG A 71 -1.97 -3.27 -8.10
C ARG A 71 -0.59 -3.88 -7.88
N LEU A 72 -0.26 -4.79 -8.78
CA LEU A 72 1.09 -5.25 -9.04
C LEU A 72 1.62 -4.49 -10.26
N THR A 73 2.78 -3.87 -10.13
CA THR A 73 3.45 -3.20 -11.25
C THR A 73 4.73 -3.92 -11.62
N VAL A 74 4.91 -4.15 -12.92
CA VAL A 74 6.10 -4.77 -13.51
C VAL A 74 6.77 -3.74 -14.42
N VAL A 75 8.07 -3.52 -14.23
CA VAL A 75 8.87 -2.58 -15.01
C VAL A 75 10.08 -3.32 -15.57
N VAL A 76 9.96 -3.75 -16.82
CA VAL A 76 11.09 -4.37 -17.54
C VAL A 76 12.06 -3.25 -17.97
N PRO A 77 13.38 -3.47 -17.90
CA PRO A 77 14.36 -2.43 -18.27
C PRO A 77 14.13 -1.87 -19.66
N GLY A 78 13.99 -0.54 -19.75
CA GLY A 78 13.77 0.17 -21.01
C GLY A 78 12.33 0.15 -21.54
N MET A 79 11.38 -0.45 -20.80
CA MET A 79 9.97 -0.48 -21.16
C MET A 79 9.11 0.37 -20.21
N ALA A 80 7.90 0.72 -20.67
CA ALA A 80 6.93 1.39 -19.83
C ALA A 80 6.42 0.43 -18.72
N PRO A 81 6.06 0.95 -17.54
CA PRO A 81 5.45 0.14 -16.49
C PRO A 81 4.14 -0.52 -16.95
N GLU A 82 3.98 -1.80 -16.65
CA GLU A 82 2.75 -2.54 -16.82
C GLU A 82 2.03 -2.71 -15.48
N HIS A 83 0.71 -2.50 -15.47
CA HIS A 83 -0.11 -2.53 -14.26
C HIS A 83 -1.10 -3.68 -14.30
N TYR A 84 -1.07 -4.51 -13.27
CA TYR A 84 -1.93 -5.65 -13.07
C TYR A 84 -2.78 -5.45 -11.82
N TRP A 85 -4.09 -5.37 -11.98
CA TRP A 85 -5.04 -5.13 -10.88
C TRP A 85 -5.31 -6.42 -10.11
N VAL A 86 -4.91 -6.46 -8.84
CA VAL A 86 -4.89 -7.66 -7.98
C VAL A 86 -6.24 -7.88 -7.28
N ASP A 87 -6.71 -6.89 -6.54
CA ASP A 87 -8.09 -6.81 -6.06
C ASP A 87 -8.80 -5.73 -6.87
N ARG A 88 -10.05 -6.01 -7.24
CA ARG A 88 -10.90 -5.07 -7.97
C ARG A 88 -12.06 -4.54 -7.12
N VAL A 89 -12.41 -5.14 -5.98
CA VAL A 89 -13.67 -4.83 -5.26
C VAL A 89 -13.66 -5.09 -3.73
N HIS A 90 -12.63 -5.66 -3.10
CA HIS A 90 -12.71 -6.08 -1.67
C HIS A 90 -11.72 -5.36 -0.74
N GLY A 91 -11.70 -5.77 0.53
CA GLY A 91 -11.14 -5.04 1.68
C GLY A 91 -9.61 -4.91 1.72
N GLY A 92 -8.94 -5.15 0.60
CA GLY A 92 -7.52 -4.94 0.43
C GLY A 92 -6.61 -5.88 1.20
N PHE A 93 -5.38 -5.97 0.71
CA PHE A 93 -4.34 -6.72 1.40
C PHE A 93 -3.69 -5.84 2.46
N GLY A 94 -3.85 -6.11 3.76
CA GLY A 94 -3.23 -5.28 4.81
C GLY A 94 -1.71 -5.42 4.89
N HIS A 95 -1.21 -6.65 4.70
CA HIS A 95 0.20 -6.99 4.67
C HIS A 95 0.45 -7.93 3.50
N VAL A 96 1.43 -7.62 2.66
CA VAL A 96 1.76 -8.45 1.50
C VAL A 96 3.19 -8.97 1.60
N VAL A 97 3.37 -10.19 1.08
CA VAL A 97 4.66 -10.81 0.83
C VAL A 97 4.75 -11.06 -0.66
N LEU A 98 5.69 -10.38 -1.32
CA LEU A 98 5.95 -10.55 -2.74
C LEU A 98 6.99 -11.65 -2.92
N LYS A 99 6.65 -12.73 -3.62
CA LYS A 99 7.53 -13.87 -3.85
C LYS A 99 7.75 -14.14 -5.32
N TYR A 100 8.87 -14.77 -5.62
CA TYR A 100 9.24 -15.19 -6.96
C TYR A 100 9.88 -16.59 -6.96
N ASN A 101 9.88 -17.25 -8.11
CA ASN A 101 10.59 -18.51 -8.30
C ASN A 101 12.10 -18.28 -8.50
N GLN A 102 12.91 -19.34 -8.53
CA GLN A 102 14.38 -19.22 -8.62
C GLN A 102 14.88 -18.44 -9.85
N THR A 103 14.13 -18.48 -10.95
CA THR A 103 14.47 -17.79 -12.20
C THR A 103 13.98 -16.34 -12.25
N GLY A 104 13.09 -15.93 -11.33
CA GLY A 104 12.39 -14.66 -11.42
C GLY A 104 11.40 -14.57 -12.58
N SER A 105 10.99 -15.70 -13.15
CA SER A 105 9.98 -15.73 -14.23
C SER A 105 8.56 -15.81 -13.72
N GLN A 106 8.36 -16.37 -12.51
CA GLN A 106 7.05 -16.51 -11.90
C GLN A 106 7.05 -15.77 -10.59
N LEU A 107 5.98 -15.04 -10.34
CA LEU A 107 5.84 -14.16 -9.18
C LEU A 107 4.42 -14.25 -8.63
N TRP A 108 4.29 -14.13 -7.32
CA TRP A 108 2.99 -14.15 -6.66
C TRP A 108 2.99 -13.28 -5.42
N VAL A 109 1.80 -12.78 -5.10
CA VAL A 109 1.52 -11.96 -3.93
C VAL A 109 0.81 -12.84 -2.91
N GLU A 110 1.35 -12.92 -1.71
CA GLU A 110 0.71 -13.56 -0.57
C GLU A 110 0.21 -12.52 0.44
N SER A 111 -0.94 -12.76 1.03
CA SER A 111 -1.48 -12.03 2.18
C SER A 111 -2.24 -12.99 3.07
N ASP A 112 -2.08 -12.87 4.39
CA ASP A 112 -2.78 -13.70 5.39
C ASP A 112 -2.69 -15.22 5.13
N GLY A 113 -1.55 -15.67 4.61
CA GLY A 113 -1.28 -17.07 4.29
C GLY A 113 -1.97 -17.60 3.04
N LYS A 114 -2.55 -16.72 2.20
CA LYS A 114 -3.17 -17.05 0.92
C LYS A 114 -2.50 -16.31 -0.23
N VAL A 115 -2.54 -16.91 -1.42
CA VAL A 115 -2.10 -16.25 -2.65
C VAL A 115 -3.21 -15.35 -3.16
N GLY A 116 -2.97 -14.04 -3.18
CA GLY A 116 -3.89 -13.02 -3.68
C GLY A 116 -3.68 -12.69 -5.16
N ALA A 117 -2.50 -12.94 -5.73
CA ALA A 117 -2.30 -12.88 -7.17
C ALA A 117 -1.08 -13.69 -7.60
N SER A 118 -1.04 -14.06 -8.87
CA SER A 118 0.11 -14.72 -9.47
C SER A 118 0.30 -14.30 -10.92
N ILE A 119 1.55 -14.22 -11.38
CA ILE A 119 1.89 -13.90 -12.76
C ILE A 119 3.05 -14.75 -13.25
N ASP A 120 2.94 -15.29 -14.46
CA ASP A 120 4.08 -15.79 -15.21
C ASP A 120 4.55 -14.69 -16.18
N LEU A 121 5.70 -14.09 -15.88
CA LEU A 121 6.28 -12.99 -16.66
C LEU A 121 6.76 -13.42 -18.06
N THR A 122 6.90 -14.72 -18.32
CA THR A 122 7.30 -15.21 -19.65
C THR A 122 6.12 -15.25 -20.62
N THR A 123 4.92 -15.52 -20.11
CA THR A 123 3.69 -15.61 -20.91
C THR A 123 2.76 -14.43 -20.70
N SER A 124 3.03 -13.59 -19.70
CA SER A 124 2.13 -12.55 -19.19
C SER A 124 0.77 -13.09 -18.71
N ASP A 125 0.70 -14.37 -18.32
CA ASP A 125 -0.51 -14.96 -17.71
C ASP A 125 -0.62 -14.50 -16.26
N PHE A 126 -1.53 -13.56 -16.01
CA PHE A 126 -1.81 -12.97 -14.69
C PHE A 126 -3.13 -13.50 -14.12
N ARG A 127 -3.14 -13.77 -12.81
CA ARG A 127 -4.33 -14.18 -12.05
C ARG A 127 -4.57 -13.25 -10.87
N ALA A 128 -5.75 -12.64 -10.82
CA ALA A 128 -6.21 -11.76 -9.74
C ALA A 128 -6.81 -12.55 -8.55
N GLU A 129 -7.10 -11.89 -7.41
CA GLU A 129 -7.52 -12.54 -6.15
C GLU A 129 -8.74 -13.46 -6.29
N GLY A 130 -9.71 -13.07 -7.12
CA GLY A 130 -10.92 -13.85 -7.38
C GLY A 130 -10.74 -15.02 -8.34
N GLU A 131 -9.57 -15.19 -8.94
CA GLU A 131 -9.30 -16.21 -9.95
C GLU A 131 -8.61 -17.44 -9.35
N LEU A 132 -8.78 -18.59 -10.02
CA LEU A 132 -8.04 -19.79 -9.67
C LEU A 132 -6.54 -19.54 -9.90
N GLN A 133 -5.80 -19.44 -8.80
CA GLN A 133 -4.37 -19.18 -8.84
C GLN A 133 -3.60 -20.32 -9.50
N HIS A 134 -2.45 -19.97 -10.08
CA HIS A 134 -1.54 -20.97 -10.62
C HIS A 134 -1.11 -21.96 -9.53
N LYS A 135 -1.09 -23.26 -9.85
CA LYS A 135 -0.68 -24.31 -8.90
C LYS A 135 0.72 -24.06 -8.32
N TRP A 136 1.64 -23.55 -9.14
CA TRP A 136 2.99 -23.21 -8.70
C TRP A 136 3.02 -22.05 -7.71
N ALA A 137 2.04 -21.14 -7.72
CA ALA A 137 1.94 -20.08 -6.73
C ALA A 137 1.35 -20.62 -5.42
N GLN A 138 0.31 -21.46 -5.53
CA GLN A 138 -0.38 -22.05 -4.37
C GLN A 138 0.51 -22.98 -3.53
N TYR A 139 1.36 -23.75 -4.21
CA TYR A 139 2.23 -24.74 -3.56
C TYR A 139 3.72 -24.34 -3.58
N GLY A 140 4.05 -23.20 -4.19
CA GLY A 140 5.42 -22.74 -4.33
C GLY A 140 5.98 -22.24 -3.00
N THR A 141 7.22 -22.63 -2.70
CA THR A 141 7.94 -22.11 -1.53
C THR A 141 8.64 -20.78 -1.82
N GLY A 142 9.05 -20.56 -3.08
CA GLY A 142 9.55 -19.28 -3.59
C GLY A 142 10.73 -18.67 -2.84
N THR A 143 11.16 -17.50 -3.29
CA THR A 143 12.02 -16.58 -2.55
C THR A 143 11.24 -15.29 -2.33
N THR A 144 11.27 -14.76 -1.11
CA THR A 144 10.67 -13.45 -0.81
C THR A 144 11.50 -12.35 -1.46
N LEU A 145 10.88 -11.57 -2.33
CA LEU A 145 11.46 -10.35 -2.90
C LEU A 145 11.38 -9.20 -1.90
N ASP A 146 10.21 -9.00 -1.30
CA ASP A 146 9.97 -7.99 -0.27
C ASP A 146 8.69 -8.32 0.52
N SER A 147 8.52 -7.71 1.68
CA SER A 147 7.26 -7.79 2.44
C SER A 147 6.99 -6.51 3.24
N GLY A 148 5.72 -6.18 3.39
CA GLY A 148 5.37 -4.95 4.07
C GLY A 148 3.88 -4.71 4.22
N ASN A 149 3.56 -3.73 5.05
CA ASN A 149 2.20 -3.25 5.19
C ASN A 149 1.86 -2.32 4.02
N THR A 150 0.71 -2.54 3.41
CA THR A 150 0.21 -1.74 2.28
C THR A 150 -0.41 -0.42 2.74
N SER A 151 -0.77 -0.36 4.03
CA SER A 151 -1.34 0.80 4.71
C SER A 151 -0.54 1.17 5.97
N SER A 152 -0.50 2.46 6.28
CA SER A 152 0.03 3.00 7.53
C SER A 152 -0.69 4.31 7.85
N LEU A 153 -0.77 4.67 9.13
CA LEU A 153 -1.33 5.97 9.52
C LEU A 153 -0.61 7.14 8.83
N ILE A 154 0.69 6.99 8.55
CA ILE A 154 1.49 7.99 7.83
C ILE A 154 1.10 8.05 6.33
N LEU A 155 0.58 6.96 5.76
CA LEU A 155 0.06 6.84 4.38
C LEU A 155 -1.22 7.63 4.13
N LEU A 156 -2.04 7.86 5.16
CA LEU A 156 -3.12 8.85 5.11
C LEU A 156 -2.60 10.30 5.19
N LEU A 157 -1.40 10.50 5.76
CA LEU A 157 -0.78 11.80 6.09
C LEU A 157 0.12 12.40 5.01
N ARG A 158 0.63 11.60 4.06
CA ARG A 158 1.51 12.09 2.99
C ARG A 158 0.96 11.71 1.60
N PRO A 159 0.91 12.65 0.64
CA PRO A 159 0.90 12.29 -0.76
C PRO A 159 2.33 11.86 -1.11
N TRP A 160 2.51 10.59 -1.44
CA TRP A 160 3.76 10.05 -1.98
C TRP A 160 3.88 10.47 -3.43
#